data_AF-A0A7C2X975-F1
#
_entry.id   AF-A0A7C2X975-F1
#
_cell.length_a   1.000
_cell.length_b   1.000
_cell.length_c   1.000
_cell.angle_alpha   90.00
_cell.angle_beta   90.00
_cell.angle_gamma   90.00
#
_symmetry.space_group_name_H-M   'P 1'
#
loop_
_entity.id
_entity.type
_entity.pdbx_description
1 polymer ?
#
loop_
_entity_poly.entity_id
_entity_poly.type
_entity_poly.pdbx_seq_one_letter_code
_entity_poly.pdbx_strand_id
1 'polypeptide(L)'
;MLRDHPIAENDALDPLSFILNVIWLVAGGAMAALGWFLAALIMIVTIIGIPFARAAFDNGVYTLWPFGVRAVARDRIYGEDIGTGIFGVVGNILWLALAGWWLALGHVAVAFVCAITIIGLPFAWAHLKLAGFALWPIGRAVVRHDIEGRY
;
A
#
# COMPACT_ATOMS: atom_id res chain seq x y z
N MET A 1 -4.38 6.08 30.57
CA MET A 1 -5.26 5.79 29.41
C MET A 1 -4.51 5.80 28.07
N LEU A 2 -3.19 5.54 28.05
CA LEU A 2 -2.33 5.51 26.84
C LEU A 2 -1.47 4.23 26.74
N ARG A 3 -1.61 3.30 27.69
CA ARG A 3 -0.88 2.01 27.70
C ARG A 3 -1.47 0.99 26.73
N ASP A 4 -2.70 1.21 26.28
CA ASP A 4 -3.43 0.31 25.39
C ASP A 4 -3.42 0.85 23.93
N HIS A 5 -2.60 1.88 23.66
CA HIS A 5 -2.45 2.42 22.32
C HIS A 5 -1.59 1.44 21.49
N PRO A 6 -2.05 0.96 20.32
CA PRO A 6 -1.40 -0.11 19.54
C PRO A 6 -0.01 0.23 18.96
N ILE A 7 0.51 1.43 19.23
CA ILE A 7 1.87 1.87 18.82
C ILE A 7 2.84 1.78 20.01
N ALA A 8 2.35 1.49 21.22
CA ALA A 8 3.16 1.41 22.44
C ALA A 8 3.79 0.02 22.65
N GLU A 9 3.30 -1.01 21.97
CA GLU A 9 3.84 -2.37 22.03
C GLU A 9 5.00 -2.47 21.03
N ASN A 10 6.22 -2.70 21.52
CA ASN A 10 7.45 -2.81 20.73
C ASN A 10 7.52 -4.15 19.98
N ASP A 11 6.46 -4.51 19.29
CA ASP A 11 6.43 -5.73 18.49
C ASP A 11 7.18 -5.45 17.18
N ALA A 12 8.41 -5.95 17.11
CA ALA A 12 9.16 -5.97 15.87
C ALA A 12 8.35 -6.70 14.78
N LEU A 13 8.63 -6.39 13.50
CA LEU A 13 8.05 -7.21 12.43
C LEU A 13 8.43 -8.66 12.68
N ASP A 14 7.49 -9.57 12.43
CA ASP A 14 7.76 -11.00 12.42
C ASP A 14 9.04 -11.29 11.60
N PRO A 15 10.00 -12.09 12.12
CA PRO A 15 11.31 -12.28 11.50
C PRO A 15 11.24 -12.72 10.03
N LEU A 16 10.25 -13.54 9.65
CA LEU A 16 10.05 -13.95 8.27
C LEU A 16 9.63 -12.78 7.39
N SER A 17 8.70 -11.94 7.86
CA SER A 17 8.28 -10.73 7.14
C SER A 17 9.45 -9.76 6.93
N PHE A 18 10.33 -9.63 7.92
CA PHE A 18 11.53 -8.81 7.78
C PHE A 18 12.46 -9.33 6.67
N ILE A 19 12.76 -10.64 6.67
CA ILE A 19 13.60 -11.28 5.65
C ILE A 19 12.99 -11.11 4.26
N LEU A 20 11.69 -11.34 4.11
CA LEU A 20 10.99 -11.19 2.82
C LEU A 20 11.03 -9.74 2.32
N ASN A 21 10.86 -8.76 3.20
CA ASN A 21 10.98 -7.35 2.83
C ASN A 21 12.41 -6.99 2.37
N VAL A 22 13.46 -7.52 3.02
CA VAL A 22 14.84 -7.31 2.59
C VAL A 22 15.08 -7.89 1.19
N ILE A 23 14.65 -9.12 0.93
CA ILE A 23 14.78 -9.75 -0.39
C ILE A 23 13.98 -8.94 -1.44
N TRP A 24 12.77 -8.52 -1.10
CA TRP A 24 11.90 -7.72 -1.94
C TRP A 24 12.53 -6.40 -2.37
N LEU A 25 13.13 -5.66 -1.43
CA LEU A 25 13.78 -4.39 -1.72
C LEU A 25 14.90 -4.56 -2.75
N VAL A 26 15.72 -5.60 -2.59
CA VAL A 26 16.82 -5.93 -3.51
C VAL A 26 16.31 -6.44 -4.86
N ALA A 27 15.23 -7.22 -4.88
CA ALA A 27 14.64 -7.79 -6.09
C ALA A 27 13.97 -6.75 -7.02
N GLY A 28 13.80 -5.50 -6.57
CA GLY A 28 13.23 -4.41 -7.36
C GLY A 28 12.20 -3.57 -6.61
N GLY A 29 11.80 -3.99 -5.41
CA GLY A 29 10.86 -3.26 -4.55
C GLY A 29 11.31 -1.83 -4.24
N ALA A 30 12.61 -1.62 -4.04
CA ALA A 30 13.17 -0.29 -3.81
C ALA A 30 12.98 0.63 -5.03
N MET A 31 13.26 0.15 -6.24
CA MET A 31 13.06 0.93 -7.46
C MET A 31 11.58 1.24 -7.71
N ALA A 32 10.70 0.26 -7.49
CA ALA A 32 9.26 0.45 -7.63
C ALA A 32 8.73 1.50 -6.65
N ALA A 33 9.17 1.46 -5.38
CA ALA A 33 8.83 2.47 -4.39
C ALA A 33 9.36 3.87 -4.73
N LEU A 34 10.59 3.97 -5.24
CA LEU A 34 11.13 5.24 -5.72
C LEU A 34 10.29 5.82 -6.88
N GLY A 35 9.83 4.97 -7.80
CA GLY A 35 8.90 5.36 -8.86
C GLY A 35 7.61 5.96 -8.30
N TRP A 36 7.05 5.37 -7.25
CA TRP A 36 5.88 5.89 -6.55
C TRP A 36 6.14 7.22 -5.84
N PHE A 37 7.29 7.38 -5.18
CA PHE A 37 7.64 8.65 -4.54
C PHE A 37 7.88 9.76 -5.55
N LEU A 38 8.49 9.45 -6.70
CA LEU A 38 8.62 10.39 -7.80
C LEU A 38 7.26 10.78 -8.36
N ALA A 39 6.34 9.82 -8.55
CA ALA A 39 4.97 10.10 -8.98
C ALA A 39 4.23 10.99 -7.97
N ALA A 40 4.38 10.73 -6.67
CA ALA A 40 3.82 11.57 -5.62
C ALA A 40 4.38 12.99 -5.68
N LEU A 41 5.70 13.15 -5.87
CA LEU A 41 6.34 14.46 -6.01
C LEU A 41 5.82 15.22 -7.23
N ILE A 42 5.72 14.56 -8.39
CA ILE A 42 5.14 15.15 -9.61
C ILE A 42 3.70 15.60 -9.35
N MET A 43 2.90 14.75 -8.70
CA MET A 43 1.51 15.07 -8.40
C MET A 43 1.38 16.29 -7.49
N ILE A 44 2.25 16.46 -6.48
CA ILE A 44 2.28 17.64 -5.61
C ILE A 44 2.53 18.94 -6.39
N VAL A 45 3.35 18.89 -7.45
CA VAL A 45 3.66 20.08 -8.27
C VAL A 45 2.48 20.48 -9.15
N THR A 46 1.57 19.55 -9.46
CA THR A 46 0.44 19.80 -10.36
C THR A 46 -0.85 20.09 -9.58
N ILE A 47 -1.58 21.15 -9.97
CA ILE A 47 -2.87 21.49 -9.35
C ILE A 47 -3.86 20.30 -9.40
N ILE A 48 -3.87 19.58 -10.52
CA ILE A 48 -4.78 18.44 -10.74
C ILE A 48 -4.33 17.19 -9.97
N GLY A 49 -3.02 16.99 -9.78
CA GLY A 49 -2.47 15.80 -9.12
C GLY A 49 -2.43 15.89 -7.59
N ILE A 50 -2.38 17.09 -7.02
CA ILE A 50 -2.31 17.30 -5.55
C ILE A 50 -3.32 16.45 -4.76
N PRO A 51 -4.61 16.34 -5.16
CA PRO A 51 -5.58 15.50 -4.46
C PRO A 51 -5.18 14.01 -4.36
N PHE A 52 -4.37 13.52 -5.29
CA PHE A 52 -3.95 12.12 -5.39
C PHE A 52 -2.51 11.87 -4.91
N ALA A 53 -1.75 12.91 -4.59
CA ALA A 53 -0.37 12.80 -4.15
C ALA A 53 -0.20 11.88 -2.93
N ARG A 54 -1.09 12.01 -1.93
CA ARG A 54 -1.08 11.15 -0.74
C ARG A 54 -1.29 9.68 -1.10
N ALA A 55 -2.19 9.39 -2.04
CA ALA A 55 -2.46 8.02 -2.48
C ALA A 55 -1.23 7.38 -3.15
N ALA A 56 -0.50 8.10 -3.99
CA ALA A 56 0.76 7.58 -4.55
C ALA A 56 1.85 7.43 -3.50
N PHE A 57 1.96 8.37 -2.56
CA PHE A 57 2.91 8.24 -1.46
C PHE A 57 2.62 6.99 -0.62
N ASP A 58 1.36 6.76 -0.26
CA ASP A 58 0.92 5.57 0.48
C ASP A 58 1.20 4.28 -0.31
N ASN A 59 1.03 4.28 -1.64
CA ASN A 59 1.42 3.16 -2.51
C ASN A 59 2.93 2.92 -2.47
N GLY A 60 3.74 3.99 -2.46
CA GLY A 60 5.20 3.90 -2.35
C GLY A 60 5.64 3.30 -1.01
N VAL A 61 5.04 3.75 0.09
CA VAL A 61 5.28 3.18 1.43
C VAL A 61 4.87 1.71 1.49
N TYR A 62 3.71 1.35 0.93
CA TYR A 62 3.29 -0.05 0.89
C TYR A 62 4.23 -0.90 0.03
N THR A 63 4.70 -0.35 -1.09
CA THR A 63 5.64 -1.00 -1.98
C THR A 63 7.02 -1.18 -1.34
N LEU A 64 7.45 -0.29 -0.44
CA LEU A 64 8.70 -0.50 0.31
C LEU A 64 8.64 -1.72 1.23
N TRP A 65 7.52 -1.92 1.93
CA TRP A 65 7.39 -2.92 2.99
C TRP A 65 6.08 -3.72 2.87
N PRO A 66 5.88 -4.52 1.83
CA PRO A 66 4.61 -5.20 1.62
C PRO A 66 4.39 -6.38 2.57
N PHE A 67 5.40 -6.92 3.24
CA PHE A 67 5.26 -8.08 4.15
C PHE A 67 5.04 -7.65 5.60
N GLY A 68 4.19 -8.39 6.32
CA GLY A 68 3.80 -8.08 7.70
C GLY A 68 2.73 -6.99 7.84
N VAL A 69 2.27 -6.41 6.73
CA VAL A 69 1.30 -5.32 6.70
C VAL A 69 0.15 -5.59 5.72
N ARG A 70 -0.98 -4.91 5.96
CA ARG A 70 -2.19 -4.94 5.14
C ARG A 70 -2.85 -3.59 5.06
N ALA A 71 -3.61 -3.40 4.00
CA ALA A 71 -4.40 -2.20 3.81
C ALA A 71 -5.77 -2.36 4.48
N VAL A 72 -6.14 -1.39 5.33
CA VAL A 72 -7.44 -1.29 6.01
C VAL A 72 -8.11 0.03 5.71
N ALA A 73 -9.40 0.13 6.02
CA ALA A 73 -10.10 1.40 5.99
C ALA A 73 -9.55 2.30 7.10
N ARG A 74 -9.17 3.52 6.75
CA ARG A 74 -8.42 4.43 7.63
C ARG A 74 -9.28 4.98 8.77
N ASP A 75 -10.57 5.12 8.52
CA ASP A 75 -11.60 5.51 9.50
C ASP A 75 -11.61 4.63 10.74
N ARG A 76 -11.32 3.34 10.59
CA ARG A 76 -11.20 2.39 11.71
C ARG A 76 -10.02 2.67 12.66
N ILE A 77 -8.99 3.37 12.17
CA ILE A 77 -7.75 3.59 12.92
C ILE A 77 -7.66 5.03 13.43
N TYR A 78 -8.01 6.00 12.59
CA TYR A 78 -7.80 7.42 12.87
C TYR A 78 -9.11 8.24 12.94
N GLY A 79 -10.26 7.60 12.76
CA GLY A 79 -11.54 8.29 12.61
C GLY A 79 -11.77 8.82 11.19
N GLU A 80 -12.98 9.34 10.95
CA GLU A 80 -13.39 9.81 9.62
C GLU A 80 -12.55 11.00 9.14
N ASP A 81 -12.18 10.98 7.86
CA ASP A 81 -11.56 12.11 7.16
C ASP A 81 -12.16 12.32 5.76
N ILE A 82 -11.73 13.39 5.09
CA ILE A 82 -12.21 13.75 3.74
C ILE A 82 -12.06 12.59 2.75
N GLY A 83 -10.99 11.79 2.87
CA GLY A 83 -10.70 10.66 2.01
C GLY A 83 -11.44 9.36 2.39
N THR A 84 -12.07 9.26 3.56
CA THR A 84 -12.89 8.09 3.94
C THR A 84 -14.36 8.26 3.61
N GLY A 85 -14.82 9.48 3.34
CA GLY A 85 -16.20 9.80 2.95
C GLY A 85 -16.45 9.81 1.44
N ILE A 86 -17.50 10.54 1.01
CA ILE A 86 -17.92 10.64 -0.39
C ILE A 86 -16.83 11.20 -1.32
N PHE A 87 -16.01 12.15 -0.86
CA PHE A 87 -14.91 12.69 -1.66
C PHE A 87 -13.83 11.64 -1.90
N GLY A 88 -13.59 10.74 -0.95
CA GLY A 88 -12.75 9.56 -1.13
C GLY A 88 -13.24 8.64 -2.23
N VAL A 89 -14.55 8.37 -2.27
CA VAL A 89 -15.18 7.54 -3.33
C VAL A 89 -15.00 8.19 -4.69
N VAL A 90 -15.32 9.48 -4.82
CA VAL A 90 -15.14 10.23 -6.07
C VAL A 90 -13.67 10.22 -6.51
N GLY A 91 -12.74 10.47 -5.59
CA GLY A 91 -11.32 10.39 -5.85
C GLY A 91 -10.89 9.00 -6.32
N ASN A 92 -11.39 7.92 -5.72
CA ASN A 92 -11.06 6.57 -6.15
C ASN A 92 -11.63 6.24 -7.52
N ILE A 93 -12.82 6.73 -7.89
CA ILE A 93 -13.37 6.57 -9.24
C ILE A 93 -12.48 7.27 -10.27
N LEU A 94 -12.09 8.53 -10.01
CA LEU A 94 -11.18 9.28 -10.88
C LEU A 94 -9.82 8.58 -10.99
N TRP A 95 -9.27 8.15 -9.85
CA TRP A 95 -8.03 7.40 -9.79
C TRP A 95 -8.11 6.10 -10.59
N LEU A 96 -9.17 5.31 -10.40
CA LEU A 96 -9.38 4.06 -11.08
C LEU A 96 -9.41 4.26 -12.58
N ALA A 97 -10.09 5.30 -13.08
CA ALA A 97 -10.16 5.61 -14.51
C ALA A 97 -8.82 6.05 -15.11
N LEU A 98 -8.03 6.83 -14.36
CA LEU A 98 -6.78 7.44 -14.85
C LEU A 98 -5.54 6.55 -14.64
N ALA A 99 -5.46 5.87 -13.51
CA ALA A 99 -4.24 5.21 -13.02
C ALA A 99 -4.49 3.78 -12.50
N GLY A 100 -5.50 3.59 -11.66
CA GLY A 100 -5.63 2.40 -10.82
C GLY A 100 -5.73 1.08 -11.59
N TRP A 101 -6.48 1.04 -12.69
CA TRP A 101 -6.75 -0.23 -13.39
C TRP A 101 -5.51 -0.82 -14.08
N TRP A 102 -4.72 0.00 -14.77
CA TRP A 102 -3.54 -0.48 -15.49
C TRP A 102 -2.36 -0.74 -14.55
N LEU A 103 -2.26 0.00 -13.44
CA LEU A 103 -1.32 -0.31 -12.36
C LEU A 103 -1.64 -1.66 -11.72
N ALA A 104 -2.90 -1.91 -11.39
CA ALA A 104 -3.34 -3.19 -10.85
C ALA A 104 -3.07 -4.33 -11.83
N LEU A 105 -3.34 -4.12 -13.12
CA LEU A 105 -3.02 -5.09 -14.18
C LEU A 105 -1.51 -5.38 -14.25
N GLY A 106 -0.66 -4.35 -14.17
CA GLY A 106 0.80 -4.51 -14.13
C GLY A 106 1.25 -5.37 -12.94
N HIS A 107 0.69 -5.14 -11.75
CA HIS A 107 0.96 -5.97 -10.58
C HIS A 107 0.48 -7.42 -10.78
N VAL A 108 -0.72 -7.63 -11.33
CA VAL A 108 -1.25 -8.98 -11.61
C VAL A 108 -0.37 -9.73 -12.61
N ALA A 109 0.11 -9.05 -13.66
CA ALA A 109 1.01 -9.66 -14.63
C ALA A 109 2.33 -10.12 -14.00
N VAL A 110 2.95 -9.26 -13.17
CA VAL A 110 4.17 -9.64 -12.45
C VAL A 110 3.91 -10.75 -11.42
N ALA A 111 2.76 -10.72 -10.73
CA ALA A 111 2.37 -11.76 -9.81
C ALA A 111 2.28 -13.14 -10.51
N PHE A 112 1.72 -13.18 -11.72
CA PHE A 112 1.64 -14.40 -12.52
C PHE A 112 3.03 -14.95 -12.86
N VAL A 113 3.97 -14.08 -13.24
CA VAL A 113 5.36 -14.48 -13.51
C VAL A 113 6.04 -15.02 -12.25
N CYS A 114 5.90 -14.33 -11.11
CA CYS A 114 6.46 -14.80 -9.85
C CYS A 114 5.88 -16.17 -9.42
N ALA A 115 4.59 -16.39 -9.65
CA ALA A 115 3.88 -17.61 -9.27
C ALA A 115 4.32 -18.86 -10.05
N ILE A 116 5.10 -18.72 -11.15
CA ILE A 116 5.68 -19.86 -11.89
C ILE A 116 6.64 -20.67 -11.00
N THR A 117 7.24 -20.04 -9.98
CA THR A 117 8.18 -20.69 -9.07
C THR A 117 7.63 -20.75 -7.65
N ILE A 118 7.91 -21.83 -6.92
CA ILE A 118 7.53 -21.97 -5.51
C ILE A 118 8.13 -20.83 -4.67
N ILE A 119 9.39 -20.47 -4.94
CA ILE A 119 10.11 -19.39 -4.24
C ILE A 119 9.48 -18.03 -4.52
N GLY A 120 8.88 -17.83 -5.70
CA GLY A 120 8.23 -16.59 -6.09
C GLY A 120 6.81 -16.40 -5.55
N LEU A 121 6.17 -17.43 -4.99
CA LEU A 121 4.80 -17.35 -4.46
C LEU A 121 4.60 -16.25 -3.40
N PRO A 122 5.50 -16.02 -2.42
CA PRO A 122 5.37 -14.90 -1.48
C PRO A 122 5.37 -13.54 -2.19
N PHE A 123 6.19 -13.39 -3.24
CA PHE A 123 6.28 -12.16 -4.03
C PHE A 123 5.04 -11.96 -4.90
N ALA A 124 4.52 -13.04 -5.49
CA ALA A 124 3.24 -13.01 -6.21
C ALA A 124 2.12 -12.50 -5.31
N TRP A 125 2.06 -12.99 -4.06
CA TRP A 125 1.09 -12.50 -3.07
C TRP A 125 1.27 -11.02 -2.74
N ALA A 126 2.51 -10.56 -2.56
CA ALA A 126 2.80 -9.13 -2.36
C ALA A 126 2.29 -8.27 -3.52
N HIS A 127 2.54 -8.69 -4.77
CA HIS A 127 2.03 -7.99 -5.94
C HIS A 127 0.50 -7.97 -5.99
N LEU A 128 -0.20 -9.07 -5.67
CA LEU A 128 -1.67 -9.08 -5.62
C LEU A 128 -2.22 -8.13 -4.55
N LYS A 129 -1.57 -8.04 -3.39
CA LYS A 129 -1.95 -7.07 -2.35
C LYS A 129 -1.76 -5.62 -2.81
N LEU A 130 -0.65 -5.33 -3.48
CA LEU A 130 -0.38 -4.02 -4.06
C LEU A 130 -1.37 -3.71 -5.19
N ALA A 131 -1.76 -4.69 -6.00
CA ALA A 131 -2.79 -4.53 -7.03
C ALA A 131 -4.14 -4.10 -6.43
N GLY A 132 -4.59 -4.81 -5.38
CA GLY A 132 -5.83 -4.46 -4.68
C GLY A 132 -5.79 -3.06 -4.06
N PHE A 133 -4.64 -2.66 -3.50
CA PHE A 133 -4.46 -1.32 -2.97
C PHE A 133 -4.41 -0.24 -4.07
N ALA A 134 -3.75 -0.52 -5.20
CA ALA A 134 -3.62 0.40 -6.32
C ALA A 134 -4.96 0.69 -7.01
N LEU A 135 -5.94 -0.22 -6.95
CA LEU A 135 -7.29 0.02 -7.48
C LEU A 135 -8.04 1.09 -6.69
N TRP A 136 -7.89 1.10 -5.36
CA TRP A 136 -8.70 1.92 -4.46
C TRP A 136 -7.89 2.44 -3.26
N PRO A 137 -6.89 3.33 -3.48
CA PRO A 137 -5.95 3.72 -2.43
C PRO A 137 -6.49 4.81 -1.49
N ILE A 138 -7.44 5.65 -1.93
CA ILE A 138 -7.90 6.78 -1.12
C ILE A 138 -8.81 6.28 0.00
N GLY A 139 -8.62 6.82 1.20
CA GLY A 139 -9.33 6.39 2.41
C GLY A 139 -8.78 5.11 3.05
N ARG A 140 -7.68 4.56 2.51
CA ARG A 140 -6.99 3.40 3.09
C ARG A 140 -5.81 3.84 3.94
N ALA A 141 -5.40 2.95 4.85
CA ALA A 141 -4.16 3.02 5.59
C ALA A 141 -3.48 1.65 5.58
N VAL A 142 -2.15 1.64 5.60
CA VAL A 142 -1.35 0.42 5.70
C VAL A 142 -1.00 0.23 7.17
N VAL A 143 -1.48 -0.86 7.75
CA VAL A 143 -1.26 -1.21 9.16
C VAL A 143 -0.61 -2.58 9.26
N ARG A 144 0.04 -2.85 10.38
CA ARG A 144 0.57 -4.18 10.67
C ARG A 144 -0.57 -5.16 10.93
N HIS A 145 -0.36 -6.42 10.58
CA HIS A 145 -1.39 -7.46 10.67
C HIS A 145 -1.89 -7.72 12.11
N ASP A 146 -1.04 -7.52 13.11
CA ASP A 146 -1.31 -7.70 14.54
C ASP A 146 -2.15 -6.57 15.18
N ILE A 147 -2.33 -5.46 14.46
CA ILE A 147 -3.11 -4.31 14.95
C ILE A 147 -4.61 -4.50 14.65
N GLU A 148 -4.98 -5.10 13.51
CA GLU A 148 -6.40 -5.22 13.10
C GLU A 148 -7.18 -6.28 13.88
N GLY A 149 -6.53 -7.28 14.47
CA GLY A 149 -7.21 -8.25 15.35
C GLY A 149 -7.83 -7.65 16.61
N ARG A 150 -7.59 -6.35 16.87
CA ARG A 150 -8.05 -5.62 18.05
C ARG A 150 -9.17 -4.60 17.77
N TYR A 151 -9.60 -4.41 16.50
CA TYR A 151 -10.63 -3.42 16.10
C TYR A 151 -11.52 -3.87 14.94
#